data_AF-A0AAP9IKG0-F1
#
_entry.id   AF-A0AAP9IKG0-F1
#
_cell.length_a   1.000
_cell.length_b   1.000
_cell.length_c   1.000
_cell.angle_alpha   90.00
_cell.angle_beta   90.00
_cell.angle_gamma   90.00
#
_symmetry.space_group_name_H-M   'P 1'
#
loop_
_entity.id
_entity.type
_entity.pdbx_description
1 polymer ?
#
loop_
_entity_poly.entity_id
_entity_poly.type
_entity_poly.pdbx_seq_one_letter_code
_entity_poly.pdbx_strand_id
1 'polypeptide(L)'
;MNYIFADEREWRYVPSVKDLNGIPYIVNPSNINNKEKKSKYNEKLDGINLKFNFDDVKYLIVDRQESVEGLINLLNKIGVDKKHYSKIMCSKQINDDL
;
A
#
# COMPACT_ATOMS: atom_id res chain seq x y z
N MET A 1 -1.46 20.48 18.86
CA MET A 1 -0.76 19.30 18.30
C MET A 1 -0.99 18.11 19.25
N ASN A 2 -2.09 17.38 19.06
CA ASN A 2 -2.32 16.08 19.67
C ASN A 2 -2.66 15.15 18.50
N TYR A 3 -1.62 14.65 17.84
CA TYR A 3 -1.78 13.66 16.79
C TYR A 3 -1.71 12.29 17.45
N ILE A 4 -2.81 11.55 17.42
CA ILE A 4 -2.91 10.20 17.95
C ILE A 4 -2.94 9.26 16.75
N PHE A 5 -1.95 8.39 16.62
CA PHE A 5 -1.86 7.41 15.52
C PHE A 5 -3.12 6.52 15.36
N ALA A 6 -3.95 6.40 16.41
CA ALA A 6 -5.20 5.65 16.36
C ALA A 6 -6.29 6.33 15.50
N ASP A 7 -6.19 7.64 15.26
CA ASP A 7 -7.19 8.40 14.49
C ASP A 7 -7.13 8.07 12.99
N GLU A 8 -6.02 7.51 12.51
CA GLU A 8 -5.83 7.18 11.08
C GLU A 8 -6.64 5.97 10.61
N ARG A 9 -7.24 5.21 11.54
CA ARG A 9 -7.98 3.95 11.25
C ARG A 9 -7.19 2.98 10.37
N GLU A 10 -5.87 3.04 10.43
CA GLU A 10 -4.97 2.15 9.67
C GLU A 10 -4.84 0.80 10.35
N TRP A 11 -4.97 -0.28 9.56
CA TRP A 11 -4.66 -1.62 10.01
C TRP A 11 -3.21 -1.94 9.65
N ARG A 12 -2.39 -2.29 10.65
CA ARG A 12 -1.00 -2.69 10.43
C ARG A 12 -0.87 -4.18 10.66
N TYR A 13 -0.38 -4.89 9.64
CA TYR A 13 0.01 -6.29 9.81
C TYR A 13 1.25 -6.37 10.70
N VAL A 14 1.16 -7.15 11.78
CA VAL A 14 2.27 -7.40 12.69
C VAL A 14 2.66 -8.88 12.54
N PRO A 15 3.84 -9.19 11.97
CA PRO A 15 4.27 -10.58 11.80
C PRO A 15 4.48 -11.27 13.15
N SER A 16 4.32 -12.59 13.19
CA SER A 16 4.50 -13.34 14.43
C SER A 16 5.98 -13.41 14.82
N VAL A 17 6.24 -13.71 16.10
CA VAL A 17 7.63 -13.82 16.61
C VAL A 17 8.41 -14.90 15.85
N LYS A 18 7.72 -15.95 15.40
CA LYS A 18 8.30 -17.03 14.61
C LYS A 18 8.72 -16.55 13.23
N ASP A 19 7.89 -15.74 12.58
CA ASP A 19 8.17 -15.22 11.24
C ASP A 19 9.35 -14.26 11.23
N LEU A 20 9.55 -13.50 12.32
CA LEU A 20 10.66 -12.56 12.46
C LEU A 20 12.02 -13.20 12.68
N ASN A 21 12.10 -14.47 13.12
CA ASN A 21 13.36 -15.20 13.28
C ASN A 21 14.50 -14.37 13.95
N GLY A 22 14.18 -13.69 15.06
CA GLY A 22 15.14 -12.87 15.80
C GLY A 22 15.32 -11.42 15.33
N ILE A 23 14.56 -10.98 14.31
CA ILE A 23 14.49 -9.58 13.91
C ILE A 23 13.69 -8.80 14.96
N PRO A 24 14.20 -7.66 15.46
CA PRO A 24 13.50 -6.88 16.47
C PRO A 24 12.27 -6.19 15.89
N TYR A 25 11.14 -6.24 16.62
CA TYR A 25 9.93 -5.48 16.30
C TYR A 25 10.14 -3.96 16.32
N ILE A 26 10.98 -3.49 17.24
CA ILE A 26 11.24 -2.08 17.48
C ILE A 26 12.75 -1.86 17.46
N VAL A 27 13.20 -0.92 16.64
CA VAL A 27 14.59 -0.54 16.51
C VAL A 27 14.75 0.87 17.05
N ASN A 28 15.79 1.10 17.87
CA ASN A 28 16.09 2.43 18.36
C ASN A 28 16.37 3.39 17.18
N PRO A 29 15.81 4.62 17.16
CA PRO A 29 16.07 5.58 16.10
C PRO A 29 17.55 5.84 15.81
N SER A 30 18.43 5.75 16.83
CA SER A 30 19.89 5.89 16.66
C SER A 30 20.50 4.82 15.74
N ASN A 31 19.86 3.64 15.66
CA ASN A 31 20.28 2.52 14.82
C ASN A 31 19.75 2.61 13.39
N ILE A 32 18.83 3.53 13.08
CA ILE A 32 18.28 3.78 11.73
C ILE A 32 18.38 5.26 11.33
N ASN A 33 19.34 5.97 11.93
CA ASN A 33 19.50 7.42 11.78
C ASN A 33 20.02 7.88 10.41
N ASN A 34 20.30 6.96 9.50
CA ASN A 34 20.67 7.26 8.13
C ASN A 34 20.11 6.20 7.15
N LYS A 35 20.15 6.53 5.86
CA LYS A 35 19.56 5.70 4.79
C LYS A 35 20.20 4.31 4.71
N GLU A 36 21.52 4.22 4.88
CA GLU A 36 22.26 2.96 4.80
C GLU A 36 21.87 2.00 5.93
N LYS A 37 21.87 2.49 7.18
CA LYS A 37 21.45 1.70 8.33
C LYS A 37 20.00 1.25 8.21
N LYS A 38 19.11 2.14 7.77
CA LYS A 38 17.70 1.80 7.51
C LYS A 38 17.58 0.71 6.45
N SER A 39 18.37 0.79 5.37
CA SER A 39 18.43 -0.26 4.33
C SER A 39 18.79 -1.62 4.93
N LYS A 40 19.82 -1.69 5.77
CA LYS A 40 20.25 -2.94 6.42
C LYS A 40 19.16 -3.60 7.26
N TYR A 41 18.28 -2.82 7.89
CA TYR A 41 17.14 -3.39 8.62
C TYR A 41 16.00 -3.80 7.69
N ASN A 42 15.73 -3.04 6.63
CA ASN A 42 14.75 -3.40 5.62
C ASN A 42 15.11 -4.70 4.89
N GLU A 43 16.39 -4.90 4.57
CA GLU A 43 16.90 -6.13 3.95
C GLU A 43 16.69 -7.37 4.83
N LYS A 44 16.74 -7.22 6.15
CA LYS A 44 16.42 -8.33 7.07
C LYS A 44 14.96 -8.74 7.02
N LEU A 45 14.07 -7.81 6.69
CA LEU A 45 12.63 -8.06 6.59
C LEU A 45 12.22 -8.65 5.23
N ASP A 46 13.18 -8.91 4.34
CA ASP A 46 12.91 -9.52 3.05
C ASP A 46 12.28 -10.91 3.24
N GLY A 47 11.15 -11.14 2.56
CA GLY A 47 10.36 -12.36 2.68
C GLY A 47 9.29 -12.38 3.79
N ILE A 48 9.31 -11.43 4.72
CA ILE A 48 8.27 -11.25 5.76
C ILE A 48 7.26 -10.17 5.35
N ASN A 49 7.67 -9.29 4.44
CA ASN A 49 6.81 -8.24 3.91
C ASN A 49 5.57 -8.79 3.20
N LEU A 50 4.43 -8.14 3.45
CA LEU A 50 3.23 -8.39 2.65
C LEU A 50 3.51 -7.98 1.21
N LYS A 51 3.50 -8.97 0.31
CA LYS A 51 3.52 -8.71 -1.12
C LYS A 51 2.20 -8.07 -1.49
N PHE A 52 2.28 -7.03 -2.31
CA PHE A 52 1.12 -6.34 -2.85
C PHE A 52 1.27 -6.29 -4.36
N ASN A 53 0.25 -6.72 -5.07
CA ASN A 53 0.17 -6.69 -6.51
C ASN A 53 -1.22 -6.18 -6.96
N PHE A 54 -1.39 -5.99 -8.27
CA PHE A 54 -2.66 -5.51 -8.81
C PHE A 54 -3.82 -6.51 -8.70
N ASP A 55 -3.56 -7.80 -8.51
CA ASP A 55 -4.61 -8.78 -8.22
C ASP A 55 -5.25 -8.51 -6.84
N ASP A 56 -4.48 -8.00 -5.87
CA ASP A 56 -4.96 -7.65 -4.51
C ASP A 56 -5.86 -6.41 -4.45
N VAL A 57 -5.79 -5.54 -5.47
CA VAL A 57 -6.63 -4.33 -5.55
C VAL A 57 -8.07 -4.73 -5.87
N LYS A 58 -9.06 -4.32 -5.07
CA LYS A 58 -10.49 -4.55 -5.39
C LYS A 58 -11.05 -3.46 -6.29
N TYR A 59 -10.84 -2.20 -5.91
CA TYR A 59 -11.39 -1.04 -6.61
C TYR A 59 -10.37 0.09 -6.67
N LEU A 60 -10.40 0.84 -7.76
CA LEU A 60 -9.72 2.13 -7.94
C LEU A 60 -10.80 3.18 -8.14
N ILE A 61 -11.09 3.97 -7.12
CA ILE A 61 -12.19 4.94 -7.17
C ILE A 61 -11.65 6.30 -7.61
N VAL A 62 -12.31 6.92 -8.59
CA VAL A 62 -11.98 8.25 -9.10
C VAL A 62 -13.20 9.18 -9.08
N ASP A 63 -12.97 10.49 -8.94
CA ASP A 63 -14.09 11.45 -8.74
C ASP A 63 -14.80 11.89 -10.02
N ARG A 64 -14.17 11.67 -11.18
CA ARG A 64 -14.66 12.15 -12.47
C ARG A 64 -14.34 11.17 -13.58
N GLN A 65 -15.17 11.16 -14.62
CA GLN A 65 -15.03 10.25 -15.74
C GLN A 65 -13.73 10.48 -16.52
N GLU A 66 -13.28 11.73 -16.65
CA GLU A 66 -12.02 12.06 -17.33
C GLU A 66 -10.81 11.47 -16.60
N SER A 67 -10.91 11.29 -15.27
CA SER A 67 -9.88 10.64 -14.48
C SER A 67 -9.79 9.13 -14.73
N VAL A 68 -10.89 8.49 -15.20
CA VAL A 68 -10.89 7.07 -15.58
C VAL A 68 -9.94 6.86 -16.76
N GLU A 69 -10.08 7.67 -17.81
CA GLU A 69 -9.21 7.59 -19.00
C GLU A 69 -7.75 7.88 -18.65
N GLY A 70 -7.51 8.91 -17.83
CA GLY A 70 -6.17 9.23 -17.34
C GLY A 70 -5.53 8.08 -16.57
N LEU A 71 -6.32 7.41 -15.72
CA LEU A 71 -5.84 6.26 -14.94
C LEU A 71 -5.58 5.04 -15.84
N ILE A 72 -6.46 4.74 -16.80
CA ILE A 72 -6.23 3.67 -17.78
C ILE A 72 -4.92 3.89 -18.54
N ASN A 73 -4.66 5.11 -18.98
CA ASN A 73 -3.42 5.46 -19.68
C ASN A 73 -2.19 5.27 -18.80
N LEU A 74 -2.28 5.64 -17.51
CA LEU A 74 -1.21 5.40 -16.54
C LEU A 74 -0.97 3.90 -16.33
N LEU A 75 -2.03 3.12 -16.11
CA LEU A 75 -1.94 1.67 -15.91
C LEU A 75 -1.34 0.97 -17.13
N ASN A 76 -1.73 1.38 -18.34
CA ASN A 76 -1.14 0.88 -19.58
C ASN A 76 0.36 1.20 -19.67
N LYS A 77 0.76 2.42 -19.30
CA LYS A 77 2.16 2.87 -19.33
C LYS A 77 3.05 2.11 -18.35
N ILE A 78 2.53 1.72 -17.20
CA ILE A 78 3.28 0.93 -16.19
C ILE A 78 3.12 -0.59 -16.41
N GLY A 79 2.44 -1.04 -17.47
CA GLY A 79 2.36 -2.45 -17.86
C GLY A 79 1.37 -3.29 -17.03
N VAL A 80 0.32 -2.68 -16.47
CA VAL A 80 -0.75 -3.44 -15.80
C VAL A 80 -1.59 -4.19 -16.83
N ASP A 81 -1.94 -5.43 -16.51
CA ASP A 81 -2.86 -6.22 -17.33
C ASP A 81 -4.23 -5.52 -17.44
N LYS A 82 -4.73 -5.41 -18.69
CA LYS A 82 -6.02 -4.80 -19.02
C LYS A 82 -7.19 -5.45 -18.27
N LYS A 83 -7.06 -6.71 -17.82
CA LYS A 83 -8.06 -7.36 -16.95
C LYS A 83 -8.39 -6.54 -15.69
N HIS A 84 -7.46 -5.70 -15.24
CA HIS A 84 -7.63 -4.86 -14.05
C HIS A 84 -8.36 -3.54 -14.30
N TYR A 85 -8.61 -3.15 -15.55
CA TYR A 85 -9.26 -1.87 -15.83
C TYR A 85 -10.72 -1.86 -15.37
N SER A 86 -11.35 -3.03 -15.31
CA SER A 86 -12.70 -3.21 -14.73
C SER A 86 -12.78 -2.89 -13.23
N LYS A 87 -11.65 -2.74 -12.55
CA LYS A 87 -11.58 -2.35 -11.14
C LYS A 87 -11.73 -0.83 -10.95
N ILE A 88 -11.70 -0.03 -12.02
CA ILE A 88 -11.81 1.43 -11.92
C ILE A 88 -13.29 1.83 -11.86
N MET A 89 -13.67 2.59 -10.83
CA MET A 89 -15.03 3.03 -10.59
C MET A 89 -15.08 4.56 -10.44
N CYS A 90 -16.08 5.21 -11.03
CA CYS A 90 -16.32 6.64 -10.80
C CYS A 90 -17.22 6.80 -9.57
N SER A 91 -16.81 7.57 -8.56
CA SER A 91 -17.57 7.75 -7.31
C SER A 91 -18.95 8.35 -7.51
N LYS A 92 -19.16 9.13 -8.59
CA LYS A 92 -20.50 9.61 -8.98
C LYS A 92 -21.46 8.46 -9.29
N GLN A 93 -21.00 7.42 -9.98
CA GLN A 93 -21.82 6.24 -10.30
C GLN A 93 -22.18 5.46 -9.04
N ILE A 94 -21.28 5.40 -8.04
CA ILE A 94 -21.52 4.73 -6.77
C ILE A 94 -22.63 5.42 -5.96
N ASN A 95 -22.71 6.76 -6.03
CA ASN A 95 -23.76 7.52 -5.33
C ASN A 95 -25.10 7.53 -6.08
N ASP A 96 -25.10 7.36 -7.40
CA ASP A 96 -26.33 7.28 -8.20
C ASP A 96 -27.01 5.89 -8.10
N ASP A 97 -26.25 4.85 -7.71
CA ASP A 97 -26.72 3.47 -7.52
C ASP A 97 -27.13 3.13 -6.05
N LEU A 98 -27.03 4.08 -5.11
CA LEU A 98 -27.42 3.98 -3.70
C LEU A 98 -28.70 4.78 -3.40
#